data_AF-A0A520IPG0-F1
#
_entry.id   AF-A0A520IPG0-F1
#
_cell.length_a   1.000
_cell.length_b   1.000
_cell.length_c   1.000
_cell.angle_alpha   90.00
_cell.angle_beta   90.00
_cell.angle_gamma   90.00
#
_symmetry.space_group_name_H-M   'P 1'
#
loop_
_entity.id
_entity.type
_entity.pdbx_description
1 polymer ?
#
loop_
_entity_poly.entity_id
_entity_poly.type
_entity_poly.pdbx_seq_one_letter_code
_entity_poly.pdbx_strand_id
1 'polypeptide(L)'
;PDPEGYGRRQGLMRKGRRESTSINMLRPALKQGNVHVQTDAPVKRVLVEDGRAVGVELLDGRIVRARHEVILCAGTVQTPQILMLSGIGPAAHLREMDIQVVKDAPGVGGNYHDHVASPLHMETKDSTSYGLSAKALPRDIVHLFQYLLSRTGPLAGNVFESVAFLRTDPALTRPDVQFVFQPAKRLTTKIPFPIGHGYAISPVSLYPKARGTLRLASSDPAAAPLIDPGLLSLPGEVDCLVRALKIARQVFASDAFAQYGGVEVAPGPEVQSDADIEAYIRRTGYTVHHPVGTCRMGSDKAAVVDPELRLNGIAGLRIADASVMPIIIGGNTNAPCVMIAERAADFILGKPALAPANLPPESVARYKSRPAANIRCVYQCGKSNYLVKKVCCLTHHHKFENYWYRRRYRGQN
;
A
#
# COMPACT_ATOMS: atom_id res chain seq x y z
N PRO A 1 -18.94 1.70 -8.19
CA PRO A 1 -18.08 1.40 -9.37
C PRO A 1 -17.42 0.03 -9.18
N ASP A 2 -17.50 -0.86 -10.17
CA ASP A 2 -16.90 -2.19 -10.12
C ASP A 2 -15.37 -2.08 -10.30
N PRO A 3 -14.55 -2.45 -9.29
CA PRO A 3 -13.10 -2.35 -9.38
C PRO A 3 -12.47 -3.47 -10.20
N GLU A 4 -13.22 -4.49 -10.63
CA GLU A 4 -12.67 -5.62 -11.39
C GLU A 4 -12.18 -5.20 -12.79
N GLY A 5 -10.93 -5.55 -13.10
CA GLY A 5 -10.30 -5.23 -14.37
C GLY A 5 -8.79 -5.04 -14.26
N TYR A 6 -8.18 -4.52 -15.33
CA TYR A 6 -6.76 -4.23 -15.41
C TYR A 6 -6.50 -2.87 -16.05
N GLY A 7 -5.35 -2.28 -15.73
CA GLY A 7 -4.95 -0.99 -16.29
C GLY A 7 -3.55 -0.56 -15.87
N ARG A 8 -3.14 0.62 -16.36
CA ARG A 8 -1.89 1.24 -15.92
C ARG A 8 -2.00 1.63 -14.46
N ARG A 9 -0.93 1.38 -13.70
CA ARG A 9 -0.88 1.77 -12.30
C ARG A 9 -0.78 3.30 -12.20
N GLN A 10 -1.71 3.90 -11.48
CA GLN A 10 -1.57 5.29 -11.07
C GLN A 10 -0.62 5.36 -9.88
N GLY A 11 0.26 6.36 -9.88
CA GLY A 11 1.14 6.65 -8.76
C GLY A 11 1.00 8.10 -8.33
N LEU A 12 1.37 8.39 -7.09
CA LEU A 12 1.51 9.76 -6.60
C LEU A 12 2.77 10.39 -7.18
N MET A 13 2.67 10.80 -8.44
CA MET A 13 3.76 11.38 -9.22
C MET A 13 3.22 12.54 -10.06
N ARG A 14 3.98 13.64 -10.13
CA ARG A 14 3.68 14.80 -10.99
C ARG A 14 4.98 15.31 -11.57
N LYS A 15 4.97 15.61 -12.88
CA LYS A 15 6.15 16.07 -13.62
C LYS A 15 7.38 15.16 -13.39
N GLY A 16 7.15 13.85 -13.42
CA GLY A 16 8.18 12.82 -13.23
C GLY A 16 8.86 12.80 -11.87
N ARG A 17 8.21 13.30 -10.82
CA ARG A 17 8.72 13.25 -9.45
C ARG A 17 7.65 12.74 -8.50
N ARG A 18 8.09 12.14 -7.39
CA ARG A 18 7.22 11.76 -6.26
C ARG A 18 6.45 12.97 -5.74
N GLU A 19 5.16 12.77 -5.53
CA GLU A 19 4.25 13.70 -4.85
C GLU A 19 3.95 13.16 -3.45
N SER A 20 4.47 13.80 -2.40
CA SER A 20 4.19 13.42 -1.02
C SER A 20 3.25 14.41 -0.34
N THR A 21 2.64 14.00 0.77
CA THR A 21 1.88 14.88 1.66
C THR A 21 2.75 16.00 2.22
N SER A 22 4.06 15.77 2.44
CA SER A 22 5.01 16.82 2.80
C SER A 22 5.09 17.92 1.72
N ILE A 23 5.23 17.52 0.44
CA ILE A 23 5.34 18.46 -0.68
C ILE A 23 4.02 19.22 -0.90
N ASN A 24 2.91 18.49 -0.91
CA ASN A 24 1.62 19.05 -1.34
C ASN A 24 0.77 19.64 -0.22
N MET A 25 1.01 19.29 1.04
CA MET A 25 0.19 19.76 2.16
C MET A 25 1.03 20.52 3.19
N LEU A 26 2.10 19.90 3.72
CA LEU A 26 2.90 20.50 4.80
C LEU A 26 3.66 21.75 4.36
N ARG A 27 4.41 21.67 3.25
CA ARG A 27 5.20 22.82 2.75
C ARG A 27 4.34 24.05 2.42
N PRO A 28 3.17 23.92 1.78
CA PRO A 28 2.23 25.03 1.64
C PRO A 28 1.74 25.57 2.99
N ALA A 29 1.39 24.70 3.94
CA ALA A 29 0.89 25.11 5.25
C ALA A 29 1.95 25.87 6.07
N LEU A 30 3.23 25.47 6.00
CA LEU A 30 4.34 26.19 6.64
C LEU A 30 4.45 27.65 6.19
N LYS A 31 4.11 27.96 4.93
CA LYS A 31 4.14 29.33 4.40
C LYS A 31 3.08 30.24 5.01
N GLN A 32 2.07 29.68 5.69
CA GLN A 32 1.05 30.46 6.40
C GLN A 32 1.55 30.99 7.75
N GLY A 33 2.71 30.54 8.24
CA GLY A 33 3.35 31.06 9.46
C GLY A 33 2.79 30.54 10.79
N ASN A 34 1.70 29.76 10.78
CA ASN A 34 1.07 29.19 11.98
C ASN A 34 1.34 27.69 12.17
N VAL A 35 2.14 27.07 11.31
CA VAL A 35 2.57 25.67 11.43
C VAL A 35 4.04 25.60 11.79
N HIS A 36 4.36 24.83 12.82
CA HIS A 36 5.73 24.61 13.29
C HIS A 36 6.07 23.13 13.14
N VAL A 37 7.24 22.84 12.56
CA VAL A 37 7.73 21.46 12.36
C VAL A 37 9.05 21.33 13.09
N GLN A 38 9.14 20.33 13.96
CA GLN A 38 10.37 19.90 14.60
C GLN A 38 10.74 18.54 14.02
N THR A 39 11.90 18.45 13.35
CA THR A 39 12.49 17.17 12.96
C THR A 39 13.37 16.65 14.08
N ASP A 40 13.77 15.38 14.00
CA ASP A 40 14.69 14.78 14.97
C ASP A 40 14.18 14.89 16.42
N ALA A 41 12.84 14.87 16.56
CA ALA A 41 12.10 15.07 17.80
C ALA A 41 11.18 13.86 18.06
N PRO A 42 11.74 12.66 18.31
CA PRO A 42 10.95 11.48 18.60
C PRO A 42 10.11 11.66 19.87
N VAL A 43 8.82 11.36 19.77
CA VAL A 43 7.88 11.42 20.90
C VAL A 43 8.09 10.19 21.77
N LYS A 44 8.27 10.42 23.07
CA LYS A 44 8.39 9.39 24.11
C LYS A 44 7.02 8.87 24.53
N ARG A 45 6.12 9.80 24.89
CA ARG A 45 4.77 9.50 25.38
C ARG A 45 3.86 10.73 25.31
N VAL A 46 2.55 10.47 25.39
CA VAL A 46 1.51 11.48 25.64
C VAL A 46 1.42 11.75 27.14
N LEU A 47 1.25 13.02 27.49
CA LEU A 47 1.03 13.47 28.86
C LEU A 47 -0.47 13.57 29.12
N VAL A 48 -0.96 12.92 30.18
CA VAL A 48 -2.37 12.90 30.58
C VAL A 48 -2.51 13.46 31.99
N GLU A 49 -3.37 14.46 32.16
CA GLU A 49 -3.74 15.09 33.43
C GLU A 49 -5.27 15.06 33.55
N ASP A 50 -5.80 14.59 34.67
CA ASP A 50 -7.25 14.51 34.95
C ASP A 50 -8.10 13.89 33.81
N GLY A 51 -7.57 12.83 33.20
CA GLY A 51 -8.24 12.12 32.09
C GLY A 51 -8.20 12.85 30.75
N ARG A 52 -7.38 13.90 30.60
CA ARG A 52 -7.20 14.68 29.38
C ARG A 52 -5.74 14.66 28.91
N ALA A 53 -5.51 14.45 27.62
CA ALA A 53 -4.20 14.65 27.02
C ALA A 53 -3.86 16.15 26.93
N VAL A 54 -2.74 16.54 27.52
CA VAL A 54 -2.30 17.95 27.64
C VAL A 54 -1.03 18.27 26.83
N GLY A 55 -0.42 17.27 26.21
CA GLY A 55 0.81 17.43 25.44
C GLY A 55 1.56 16.13 25.22
N VAL A 56 2.82 16.26 24.81
CA VAL A 56 3.75 15.14 24.63
C VAL A 56 5.08 15.43 25.29
N GLU A 57 5.76 14.38 25.74
CA GLU A 57 7.16 14.39 26.15
C GLU A 57 7.99 13.81 24.99
N LEU A 58 9.09 14.46 24.64
CA LEU A 58 10.05 13.98 23.65
C LEU A 58 11.13 13.11 24.33
N LEU A 59 11.87 12.30 23.56
CA LEU A 59 12.94 11.46 24.12
C LEU A 59 14.03 12.24 24.84
N ASP A 60 14.28 13.49 24.43
CA ASP A 60 15.27 14.38 25.06
C ASP A 60 14.74 15.12 26.31
N GLY A 61 13.53 14.78 26.77
CA GLY A 61 12.90 15.33 27.96
C GLY A 61 12.14 16.64 27.74
N ARG A 62 12.19 17.23 26.54
CA ARG A 62 11.39 18.44 26.23
C ARG A 62 9.90 18.11 26.27
N ILE A 63 9.11 19.04 26.82
CA ILE A 63 7.65 18.94 26.90
C ILE A 63 7.02 19.93 25.92
N VAL A 64 6.11 19.44 25.08
CA VAL A 64 5.31 20.26 24.16
C VAL A 64 3.85 20.16 24.59
N ARG A 65 3.30 21.25 25.11
CA ARG A 65 1.90 21.31 25.56
C ARG A 65 0.94 21.68 24.45
N ALA A 66 -0.24 21.06 24.48
CA ALA A 66 -1.35 21.28 23.55
C ALA A 66 -2.52 21.94 24.29
N ARG A 67 -3.00 23.08 23.78
CA ARG A 67 -4.18 23.76 24.37
C ARG A 67 -5.49 23.03 24.09
N HIS A 68 -5.61 22.42 22.89
CA HIS A 68 -6.87 21.86 22.41
C HIS A 68 -6.85 20.33 22.30
N GLU A 69 -6.02 19.77 21.42
CA GLU A 69 -5.94 18.33 21.19
C GLU A 69 -4.49 17.91 20.89
N VAL A 70 -4.13 16.69 21.30
CA VAL A 70 -2.99 15.94 20.78
C VAL A 70 -3.51 14.97 19.71
N ILE A 71 -2.88 14.94 18.54
CA ILE A 71 -3.29 14.08 17.42
C ILE A 71 -2.11 13.17 17.07
N LEU A 72 -2.25 11.88 17.31
CA LEU A 72 -1.24 10.88 16.93
C LEU A 72 -1.40 10.52 15.45
N CYS A 73 -0.30 10.64 14.72
CA CYS A 73 -0.18 10.27 13.31
C CYS A 73 1.09 9.42 13.08
N ALA A 74 1.47 8.61 14.07
CA ALA A 74 2.72 7.84 14.06
C ALA A 74 2.57 6.50 13.31
N GLY A 75 1.40 6.23 12.74
CA GLY A 75 1.15 5.05 11.91
C GLY A 75 0.87 3.80 12.73
N THR A 76 0.54 2.71 12.03
CA THR A 76 0.12 1.43 12.61
C THR A 76 1.12 0.83 13.60
N VAL A 77 2.40 1.17 13.47
CA VAL A 77 3.45 0.63 14.35
C VAL A 77 3.69 1.53 15.56
N GLN A 78 4.06 2.79 15.34
CA GLN A 78 4.49 3.65 16.45
C GLN A 78 3.32 4.25 17.24
N THR A 79 2.13 4.43 16.67
CA THR A 79 0.97 4.95 17.42
C THR A 79 0.60 4.07 18.62
N PRO A 80 0.35 2.75 18.48
CA PRO A 80 0.05 1.90 19.63
C PRO A 80 1.24 1.79 20.60
N GLN A 81 2.48 1.84 20.10
CA GLN A 81 3.68 1.86 20.95
C GLN A 81 3.70 3.10 21.85
N ILE A 82 3.52 4.30 21.27
CA ILE A 82 3.46 5.56 22.02
C ILE A 82 2.33 5.51 23.04
N LEU A 83 1.13 5.02 22.68
CA LEU A 83 0.02 4.87 23.63
C LEU A 83 0.38 3.95 24.79
N MET A 84 0.94 2.77 24.53
CA MET A 84 1.35 1.84 25.57
C MET A 84 2.42 2.45 26.49
N LEU A 85 3.43 3.13 25.95
CA LEU A 85 4.45 3.86 26.71
C LEU A 85 3.87 5.06 27.50
N SER A 86 2.68 5.53 27.12
CA SER A 86 1.91 6.55 27.84
C SER A 86 1.02 5.96 28.94
N GLY A 87 1.06 4.64 29.17
CA GLY A 87 0.18 3.95 30.11
C GLY A 87 -1.23 3.68 29.58
N ILE A 88 -1.43 3.77 28.25
CA ILE A 88 -2.73 3.57 27.59
C ILE A 88 -2.64 2.30 26.73
N GLY A 89 -3.23 1.21 27.20
CA GLY A 89 -3.15 -0.08 26.51
C GLY A 89 -3.60 -1.25 27.38
N PRO A 90 -3.30 -2.51 26.99
CA PRO A 90 -3.71 -3.68 27.77
C PRO A 90 -3.06 -3.67 29.15
N ALA A 91 -3.85 -3.49 30.22
CA ALA A 91 -3.31 -3.24 31.56
C ALA A 91 -2.37 -4.33 32.09
N ALA A 92 -2.60 -5.60 31.73
CA ALA A 92 -1.69 -6.69 32.09
C ALA A 92 -0.31 -6.52 31.46
N HIS A 93 -0.25 -6.29 30.14
CA HIS A 93 1.01 -6.07 29.41
C HIS A 93 1.74 -4.81 29.89
N LEU A 94 1.01 -3.74 30.22
CA LEU A 94 1.64 -2.53 30.76
C LEU A 94 2.32 -2.78 32.11
N ARG A 95 1.68 -3.56 33.00
CA ARG A 95 2.28 -3.95 34.28
C ARG A 95 3.49 -4.87 34.10
N GLU A 96 3.45 -5.78 33.12
CA GLU A 96 4.61 -6.63 32.75
C GLU A 96 5.84 -5.80 32.32
N MET A 97 5.62 -4.59 31.79
CA MET A 97 6.67 -3.67 31.35
C MET A 97 7.02 -2.60 32.39
N ASP A 98 6.52 -2.71 33.63
CA ASP A 98 6.66 -1.71 34.69
C ASP A 98 6.13 -0.31 34.32
N ILE A 99 5.08 -0.24 33.52
CA ILE A 99 4.43 1.00 33.10
C ILE A 99 3.16 1.20 33.92
N GLN A 100 3.03 2.39 34.53
CA GLN A 100 1.81 2.79 35.23
C GLN A 100 0.61 2.81 34.26
N VAL A 101 -0.46 2.10 34.60
CA VAL A 101 -1.70 2.09 33.82
C VAL A 101 -2.47 3.39 34.05
N VAL A 102 -2.54 4.21 33.02
CA VAL A 102 -3.39 5.41 32.95
C VAL A 102 -4.80 5.02 32.49
N LYS A 103 -4.89 4.16 31.47
CA LYS A 103 -6.15 3.66 30.93
C LYS A 103 -5.98 2.23 30.43
N ASP A 104 -6.78 1.32 30.96
CA ASP A 104 -6.92 -0.01 30.38
C ASP A 104 -7.68 0.10 29.06
N ALA A 105 -6.97 -0.24 27.98
CA ALA A 105 -7.44 -0.20 26.60
C ALA A 105 -6.93 -1.45 25.87
N PRO A 106 -7.56 -2.62 26.10
CA PRO A 106 -7.06 -3.90 25.60
C PRO A 106 -7.02 -4.02 24.07
N GLY A 107 -7.71 -3.13 23.35
CA GLY A 107 -7.67 -3.06 21.88
C GLY A 107 -6.40 -2.44 21.31
N VAL A 108 -5.62 -1.69 22.10
CA VAL A 108 -4.38 -1.04 21.63
C VAL A 108 -3.33 -2.11 21.31
N GLY A 109 -2.79 -2.07 20.10
CA GLY A 109 -1.85 -3.06 19.57
C GLY A 109 -2.51 -4.33 19.04
N GLY A 110 -3.80 -4.56 19.30
CA GLY A 110 -4.55 -5.69 18.72
C GLY A 110 -4.99 -5.45 17.27
N ASN A 111 -5.63 -6.43 16.63
CA ASN A 111 -6.21 -6.28 15.29
C ASN A 111 -5.21 -5.83 14.20
N TYR A 112 -3.91 -6.11 14.36
CA TYR A 112 -2.96 -5.88 13.28
C TYR A 112 -3.33 -6.73 12.07
N HIS A 113 -3.33 -6.16 10.89
CA HIS A 113 -3.40 -6.94 9.66
C HIS A 113 -2.80 -6.16 8.50
N ASP A 114 -2.33 -6.90 7.50
CA ASP A 114 -1.66 -6.37 6.32
C ASP A 114 -1.96 -7.27 5.13
N HIS A 115 -1.87 -6.70 3.94
CA HIS A 115 -1.88 -7.41 2.70
C HIS A 115 -0.65 -8.32 2.56
N VAL A 116 -0.88 -9.55 2.11
CA VAL A 116 0.17 -10.56 1.88
C VAL A 116 0.34 -10.80 0.40
N ALA A 117 1.58 -10.91 -0.06
CA ALA A 117 1.91 -11.24 -1.43
C ALA A 117 2.91 -12.39 -1.54
N SER A 118 2.82 -13.13 -2.64
CA SER A 118 3.84 -14.11 -3.03
C SER A 118 4.07 -14.01 -4.55
N PRO A 119 5.24 -13.57 -5.01
CA PRO A 119 5.45 -13.18 -6.41
C PRO A 119 5.83 -14.37 -7.30
N LEU A 120 5.42 -14.28 -8.57
CA LEU A 120 5.91 -15.09 -9.68
C LEU A 120 6.99 -14.30 -10.42
N HIS A 121 8.17 -14.90 -10.60
CA HIS A 121 9.32 -14.27 -11.23
C HIS A 121 9.76 -15.01 -12.50
N MET A 122 9.94 -14.24 -13.57
CA MET A 122 10.48 -14.69 -14.85
C MET A 122 11.82 -14.01 -15.12
N GLU A 123 12.78 -14.76 -15.67
CA GLU A 123 14.00 -14.21 -16.25
C GLU A 123 13.97 -14.29 -17.76
N THR A 124 14.58 -13.30 -18.42
CA THR A 124 14.63 -13.25 -19.89
C THR A 124 15.94 -12.65 -20.39
N LYS A 125 16.33 -13.01 -21.62
CA LYS A 125 17.40 -12.34 -22.39
C LYS A 125 16.90 -11.11 -23.14
N ASP A 126 15.57 -10.93 -23.24
CA ASP A 126 14.98 -9.71 -23.78
C ASP A 126 15.34 -8.52 -22.88
N SER A 127 15.84 -7.45 -23.49
CA SER A 127 16.35 -6.30 -22.75
C SER A 127 15.32 -5.17 -22.61
N THR A 128 14.06 -5.37 -23.01
CA THR A 128 13.00 -4.34 -22.96
C THR A 128 12.62 -3.97 -21.53
N SER A 129 12.77 -4.91 -20.59
CA SER A 129 12.52 -4.71 -19.18
C SER A 129 13.47 -3.69 -18.53
N TYR A 130 13.11 -3.19 -17.36
CA TYR A 130 14.06 -2.57 -16.43
C TYR A 130 15.11 -3.62 -16.03
N GLY A 131 16.38 -3.27 -16.16
CA GLY A 131 17.49 -4.17 -15.87
C GLY A 131 18.80 -3.64 -16.44
N LEU A 132 19.91 -3.96 -15.78
CA LEU A 132 21.24 -3.57 -16.21
C LEU A 132 21.88 -4.69 -17.03
N SER A 133 22.24 -4.39 -18.27
CA SER A 133 23.05 -5.28 -19.10
C SER A 133 23.86 -4.48 -20.11
N ALA A 134 24.92 -5.07 -20.66
CA ALA A 134 25.70 -4.43 -21.72
C ALA A 134 24.82 -4.04 -22.93
N LYS A 135 23.81 -4.85 -23.26
CA LYS A 135 22.86 -4.61 -24.35
C LYS A 135 21.93 -3.43 -24.07
N ALA A 136 21.51 -3.24 -22.83
CA ALA A 136 20.60 -2.17 -22.42
C ALA A 136 21.31 -0.84 -22.13
N LEU A 137 22.61 -0.87 -21.78
CA LEU A 137 23.36 0.29 -21.29
C LEU A 137 23.25 1.55 -22.18
N PRO A 138 23.39 1.49 -23.53
CA PRO A 138 23.25 2.68 -24.36
C PRO A 138 21.87 3.33 -24.23
N ARG A 139 20.80 2.52 -24.22
CA ARG A 139 19.42 2.99 -24.03
C ARG A 139 19.22 3.56 -22.62
N ASP A 140 19.78 2.92 -21.60
CA ASP A 140 19.58 3.35 -20.22
C ASP A 140 20.32 4.67 -19.92
N ILE A 141 21.46 4.93 -20.57
CA ILE A 141 22.12 6.24 -20.56
C ILE A 141 21.20 7.29 -21.19
N VAL A 142 20.56 7.00 -22.33
CA VAL A 142 19.58 7.89 -22.94
C VAL A 142 18.40 8.15 -22.01
N HIS A 143 17.87 7.13 -21.33
CA HIS A 143 16.80 7.30 -20.33
C HIS A 143 17.22 8.18 -19.15
N LEU A 144 18.48 8.06 -18.70
CA LEU A 144 19.05 8.93 -17.67
C LEU A 144 19.02 10.39 -18.13
N PHE A 145 19.55 10.69 -19.31
CA PHE A 145 19.53 12.05 -19.85
C PHE A 145 18.11 12.55 -20.12
N GLN A 146 17.22 11.70 -20.64
CA GLN A 146 15.80 12.03 -20.83
C GLN A 146 15.16 12.50 -19.52
N TYR A 147 15.43 11.79 -18.43
CA TYR A 147 14.92 12.14 -17.11
C TYR A 147 15.55 13.43 -16.56
N LEU A 148 16.87 13.59 -16.67
CA LEU A 148 17.58 14.77 -16.19
C LEU A 148 17.10 16.05 -16.90
N LEU A 149 16.92 15.98 -18.23
CA LEU A 149 16.56 17.13 -19.06
C LEU A 149 15.05 17.45 -19.04
N SER A 150 14.20 16.42 -19.09
CA SER A 150 12.75 16.61 -19.32
C SER A 150 11.84 16.03 -18.24
N ARG A 151 12.39 15.25 -17.29
CA ARG A 151 11.61 14.51 -16.28
C ARG A 151 10.57 13.58 -16.90
N THR A 152 10.90 13.00 -18.04
CA THR A 152 10.10 11.98 -18.73
C THR A 152 10.88 10.68 -18.83
N GLY A 153 10.25 9.65 -19.39
CA GLY A 153 10.86 8.33 -19.59
C GLY A 153 10.73 7.41 -18.38
N PRO A 154 11.33 6.21 -18.44
CA PRO A 154 11.10 5.15 -17.46
C PRO A 154 11.52 5.51 -16.03
N LEU A 155 12.56 6.34 -15.86
CA LEU A 155 13.02 6.83 -14.55
C LEU A 155 12.04 7.82 -13.88
N ALA A 156 11.06 8.33 -14.63
CA ALA A 156 9.96 9.14 -14.09
C ALA A 156 8.81 8.29 -13.52
N GLY A 157 8.86 6.96 -13.70
CA GLY A 157 7.87 5.99 -13.21
C GLY A 157 8.23 5.37 -11.86
N ASN A 158 7.48 4.35 -11.46
CA ASN A 158 7.67 3.61 -10.21
C ASN A 158 8.00 2.12 -10.44
N VAL A 159 8.33 1.73 -11.68
CA VAL A 159 8.67 0.36 -12.12
C VAL A 159 7.48 -0.63 -12.08
N PHE A 160 6.41 -0.34 -11.35
CA PHE A 160 5.18 -1.13 -11.32
C PHE A 160 4.17 -0.59 -12.33
N GLU A 161 4.30 -1.03 -13.58
CA GLU A 161 3.64 -0.40 -14.74
C GLU A 161 2.14 -0.68 -14.84
N SER A 162 1.68 -1.83 -14.34
CA SER A 162 0.28 -2.25 -14.49
C SER A 162 -0.24 -2.94 -13.25
N VAL A 163 -1.55 -2.83 -13.07
CA VAL A 163 -2.29 -3.44 -11.98
C VAL A 163 -3.55 -4.10 -12.51
N ALA A 164 -3.93 -5.22 -11.92
CA ALA A 164 -5.26 -5.79 -12.08
C ALA A 164 -5.88 -6.05 -10.72
N PHE A 165 -7.20 -5.94 -10.63
CA PHE A 165 -8.01 -6.39 -9.52
C PHE A 165 -8.95 -7.44 -10.08
N LEU A 166 -8.82 -8.69 -9.66
CA LEU A 166 -9.62 -9.78 -10.19
C LEU A 166 -10.20 -10.60 -9.05
N ARG A 167 -11.34 -11.23 -9.33
CA ARG A 167 -11.84 -12.33 -8.53
C ARG A 167 -11.06 -13.60 -8.88
N THR A 168 -10.46 -14.24 -7.89
CA THR A 168 -9.84 -15.56 -8.06
C THR A 168 -10.86 -16.69 -8.03
N ASP A 169 -12.03 -16.43 -7.46
CA ASP A 169 -13.19 -17.32 -7.42
C ASP A 169 -14.41 -16.57 -8.00
N PRO A 170 -15.03 -17.08 -9.08
CA PRO A 170 -16.20 -16.47 -9.70
C PRO A 170 -17.40 -16.28 -8.76
N ALA A 171 -17.50 -17.06 -7.67
CA ALA A 171 -18.56 -16.92 -6.68
C ALA A 171 -18.42 -15.66 -5.80
N LEU A 172 -17.27 -14.98 -5.84
CA LEU A 172 -17.05 -13.77 -5.05
C LEU A 172 -17.81 -12.57 -5.62
N THR A 173 -18.23 -11.67 -4.73
CA THR A 173 -18.96 -10.44 -5.06
C THR A 173 -18.06 -9.24 -5.37
N ARG A 174 -16.75 -9.36 -5.12
CA ARG A 174 -15.74 -8.33 -5.39
C ARG A 174 -14.35 -8.96 -5.59
N PRO A 175 -13.42 -8.30 -6.29
CA PRO A 175 -12.02 -8.73 -6.39
C PRO A 175 -11.37 -8.96 -5.04
N ASP A 176 -10.81 -10.14 -4.84
CA ASP A 176 -10.06 -10.56 -3.65
C ASP A 176 -8.55 -10.45 -3.82
N VAL A 177 -8.07 -10.27 -5.06
CA VAL A 177 -6.64 -10.14 -5.36
C VAL A 177 -6.32 -8.93 -6.20
N GLN A 178 -5.24 -8.25 -5.81
CA GLN A 178 -4.55 -7.27 -6.65
C GLN A 178 -3.31 -7.93 -7.27
N PHE A 179 -3.20 -7.90 -8.60
CA PHE A 179 -2.01 -8.33 -9.33
C PHE A 179 -1.18 -7.12 -9.71
N VAL A 180 0.06 -7.06 -9.25
CA VAL A 180 0.99 -5.98 -9.59
C VAL A 180 2.02 -6.49 -10.58
N PHE A 181 2.02 -5.96 -11.80
CA PHE A 181 2.99 -6.30 -12.83
C PHE A 181 4.20 -5.39 -12.77
N GLN A 182 5.38 -5.98 -12.91
CA GLN A 182 6.67 -5.32 -12.91
C GLN A 182 7.53 -5.88 -14.05
N PRO A 183 7.89 -5.11 -15.07
CA PRO A 183 8.83 -5.54 -16.09
C PRO A 183 10.27 -5.34 -15.60
N ALA A 184 10.65 -6.02 -14.52
CA ALA A 184 12.01 -6.01 -13.99
C ALA A 184 12.37 -7.35 -13.33
N LYS A 185 13.67 -7.68 -13.32
CA LYS A 185 14.20 -8.77 -12.49
C LYS A 185 14.19 -8.34 -11.02
N ARG A 186 13.50 -9.10 -10.15
CA ARG A 186 13.29 -8.76 -8.74
C ARG A 186 14.14 -9.59 -7.77
N LEU A 187 14.45 -10.84 -8.10
CA LEU A 187 15.34 -11.68 -7.28
C LEU A 187 16.79 -11.28 -7.54
N THR A 188 17.35 -10.47 -6.64
CA THR A 188 18.77 -10.13 -6.63
C THR A 188 19.35 -10.59 -5.30
N THR A 189 19.76 -11.86 -5.22
CA THR A 189 20.09 -12.51 -3.94
C THR A 189 21.41 -12.02 -3.31
N LYS A 190 22.21 -11.19 -3.98
CA LYS A 190 23.53 -10.77 -3.49
C LYS A 190 23.97 -9.34 -3.83
N ILE A 191 23.30 -8.67 -4.77
CA ILE A 191 23.71 -7.36 -5.30
C ILE A 191 22.46 -6.47 -5.34
N PRO A 192 22.48 -5.24 -4.80
CA PRO A 192 21.30 -4.36 -4.79
C PRO A 192 20.98 -3.74 -6.17
N PHE A 193 21.54 -4.29 -7.25
CA PHE A 193 21.37 -3.84 -8.62
C PHE A 193 20.72 -4.94 -9.47
N PRO A 194 19.72 -4.62 -10.31
CA PRO A 194 19.01 -5.58 -11.13
C PRO A 194 19.86 -5.97 -12.35
N ILE A 195 20.93 -6.73 -12.14
CA ILE A 195 21.75 -7.25 -13.25
C ILE A 195 20.95 -8.29 -14.02
N GLY A 196 20.83 -8.10 -15.33
CA GLY A 196 20.01 -8.90 -16.23
C GLY A 196 18.57 -8.39 -16.32
N HIS A 197 17.72 -9.18 -16.98
CA HIS A 197 16.35 -8.79 -17.33
C HIS A 197 15.34 -9.85 -16.90
N GLY A 198 14.11 -9.41 -16.71
CA GLY A 198 13.06 -10.24 -16.14
C GLY A 198 11.76 -9.47 -16.00
N TYR A 199 10.73 -10.18 -15.56
CA TYR A 199 9.44 -9.60 -15.25
C TYR A 199 8.72 -10.43 -14.20
N ALA A 200 7.79 -9.79 -13.50
CA ALA A 200 7.15 -10.37 -12.33
C ALA A 200 5.69 -9.96 -12.24
N ILE A 201 4.86 -10.87 -11.74
CA ILE A 201 3.53 -10.56 -11.24
C ILE A 201 3.55 -10.87 -9.75
N SER A 202 3.15 -9.90 -8.93
CA SER A 202 2.94 -10.09 -7.50
C SER A 202 1.43 -10.07 -7.22
N PRO A 203 0.80 -11.23 -7.07
CA PRO A 203 -0.51 -11.33 -6.47
C PRO A 203 -0.48 -10.91 -5.00
N VAL A 204 -1.45 -10.10 -4.61
CA VAL A 204 -1.64 -9.55 -3.27
C VAL A 204 -3.04 -9.91 -2.80
N SER A 205 -3.15 -10.66 -1.71
CA SER A 205 -4.44 -10.95 -1.06
C SER A 205 -4.95 -9.70 -0.36
N LEU A 206 -6.17 -9.27 -0.71
CA LEU A 206 -6.72 -7.98 -0.30
C LEU A 206 -7.48 -7.99 1.03
N TYR A 207 -7.98 -9.14 1.47
CA TYR A 207 -8.85 -9.21 2.65
C TYR A 207 -8.38 -10.32 3.58
N PRO A 208 -7.20 -10.15 4.22
CA PRO A 208 -6.71 -11.09 5.22
C PRO A 208 -7.73 -11.22 6.36
N LYS A 209 -7.95 -12.46 6.78
CA LYS A 209 -8.84 -12.81 7.90
C LYS A 209 -8.05 -12.90 9.20
N ALA A 210 -6.78 -13.33 9.14
CA ALA A 210 -5.93 -13.38 10.31
C ALA A 210 -5.75 -11.99 10.92
N ARG A 211 -5.56 -11.98 12.24
CA ARG A 211 -5.28 -10.77 13.02
C ARG A 211 -4.06 -11.03 13.88
N GLY A 212 -3.06 -10.18 13.68
CA GLY A 212 -1.86 -10.13 14.47
C GLY A 212 -1.96 -9.16 15.65
N THR A 213 -0.82 -8.96 16.28
CA THR A 213 -0.64 -8.07 17.42
C THR A 213 0.65 -7.26 17.31
N LEU A 214 0.66 -6.13 18.01
CA LEU A 214 1.83 -5.31 18.28
C LEU A 214 1.92 -5.09 19.78
N ARG A 215 3.05 -5.46 20.38
CA ARG A 215 3.33 -5.32 21.81
C ARG A 215 4.63 -4.58 22.04
N LEU A 216 4.79 -3.98 23.22
CA LEU A 216 6.10 -3.51 23.65
C LEU A 216 7.04 -4.70 23.89
N ALA A 217 8.30 -4.57 23.48
CA ALA A 217 9.37 -5.49 23.88
C ALA A 217 9.95 -5.11 25.26
N SER A 218 9.92 -3.82 25.58
CA SER A 218 10.36 -3.24 26.85
C SER A 218 9.72 -1.86 27.05
N SER A 219 9.96 -1.23 28.19
CA SER A 219 9.57 0.17 28.45
C SER A 219 10.54 1.21 27.88
N ASP A 220 11.62 0.78 27.20
CA ASP A 220 12.50 1.69 26.47
C ASP A 220 11.79 2.21 25.21
N PRO A 221 11.52 3.52 25.11
CA PRO A 221 10.82 4.09 23.96
C PRO A 221 11.63 4.01 22.65
N ALA A 222 12.94 3.75 22.70
CA ALA A 222 13.78 3.51 21.52
C ALA A 222 13.80 2.04 21.06
N ALA A 223 13.31 1.12 21.88
CA ALA A 223 13.28 -0.30 21.53
C ALA A 223 12.24 -0.57 20.43
N ALA A 224 12.58 -1.48 19.52
CA ALA A 224 11.64 -1.94 18.51
C ALA A 224 10.49 -2.73 19.17
N PRO A 225 9.22 -2.50 18.79
CA PRO A 225 8.11 -3.28 19.31
C PRO A 225 8.14 -4.71 18.77
N LEU A 226 7.51 -5.63 19.49
CA LEU A 226 7.23 -6.98 19.02
C LEU A 226 6.04 -6.92 18.06
N ILE A 227 6.24 -7.32 16.81
CA ILE A 227 5.20 -7.35 15.78
C ILE A 227 4.98 -8.80 15.38
N ASP A 228 3.84 -9.35 15.76
CA ASP A 228 3.37 -10.63 15.25
C ASP A 228 2.25 -10.35 14.24
N PRO A 229 2.51 -10.42 12.93
CA PRO A 229 1.52 -10.07 11.92
C PRO A 229 0.46 -11.15 11.71
N GLY A 230 0.66 -12.39 12.21
CA GLY A 230 -0.26 -13.51 12.03
C GLY A 230 -0.54 -13.90 10.57
N LEU A 231 0.36 -13.59 9.63
CA LEU A 231 0.11 -13.79 8.19
C LEU A 231 -0.15 -15.26 7.84
N LEU A 232 -1.25 -15.54 7.14
CA LEU A 232 -1.60 -16.88 6.64
C LEU A 232 -1.75 -17.94 7.75
N SER A 233 -2.06 -17.49 8.97
CA SER A 233 -2.19 -18.36 10.15
C SER A 233 -3.52 -19.12 10.21
N LEU A 234 -4.54 -18.67 9.48
CA LEU A 234 -5.84 -19.32 9.47
C LEU A 234 -5.96 -20.37 8.35
N PRO A 235 -6.69 -21.48 8.58
CA PRO A 235 -6.99 -22.45 7.54
C PRO A 235 -7.67 -21.81 6.32
N GLY A 236 -7.23 -22.20 5.11
CA GLY A 236 -7.79 -21.73 3.84
C GLY A 236 -7.50 -20.27 3.46
N GLU A 237 -6.77 -19.51 4.30
CA GLU A 237 -6.40 -18.12 3.97
C GLU A 237 -5.43 -18.05 2.78
N VAL A 238 -4.59 -19.07 2.63
CA VAL A 238 -3.60 -19.19 1.55
C VAL A 238 -4.21 -19.52 0.19
N ASP A 239 -5.41 -20.13 0.15
CA ASP A 239 -6.07 -20.62 -1.08
C ASP A 239 -6.27 -19.50 -2.10
N CYS A 240 -6.55 -18.29 -1.62
CA CYS A 240 -6.63 -17.07 -2.42
C CYS A 240 -5.35 -16.84 -3.23
N LEU A 241 -4.19 -16.91 -2.57
CA LEU A 241 -2.88 -16.74 -3.22
C LEU A 241 -2.52 -17.94 -4.10
N VAL A 242 -2.94 -19.16 -3.74
CA VAL A 242 -2.75 -20.36 -4.59
C VAL A 242 -3.46 -20.17 -5.94
N ARG A 243 -4.75 -19.82 -5.92
CA ARG A 243 -5.51 -19.53 -7.15
C ARG A 243 -4.89 -18.38 -7.93
N ALA A 244 -4.45 -17.33 -7.24
CA ALA A 244 -3.84 -16.18 -7.88
C ALA A 244 -2.51 -16.51 -8.58
N LEU A 245 -1.66 -17.34 -7.98
CA LEU A 245 -0.41 -17.75 -8.60
C LEU A 245 -0.65 -18.51 -9.92
N LYS A 246 -1.67 -19.37 -9.94
CA LYS A 246 -2.09 -20.10 -11.15
C LYS A 246 -2.56 -19.13 -12.25
N ILE A 247 -3.35 -18.12 -11.89
CA ILE A 247 -3.77 -17.07 -12.83
C ILE A 247 -2.54 -16.31 -13.37
N ALA A 248 -1.59 -15.94 -12.51
CA ALA A 248 -0.37 -15.25 -12.93
C ALA A 248 0.47 -16.08 -13.92
N ARG A 249 0.58 -17.40 -13.69
CA ARG A 249 1.24 -18.33 -14.62
C ARG A 249 0.54 -18.40 -15.97
N GLN A 250 -0.79 -18.48 -15.99
CA GLN A 250 -1.58 -18.45 -17.23
C GLN A 250 -1.33 -17.17 -18.03
N VAL A 251 -1.21 -16.03 -17.36
CA VAL A 251 -0.89 -14.75 -18.02
C VAL A 251 0.48 -14.80 -18.70
N PHE A 252 1.51 -15.27 -18.01
CA PHE A 252 2.86 -15.38 -18.59
C PHE A 252 3.00 -16.48 -19.65
N ALA A 253 2.14 -17.50 -19.63
CA ALA A 253 2.08 -18.53 -20.67
C ALA A 253 1.33 -18.10 -21.95
N SER A 254 0.72 -16.91 -21.97
CA SER A 254 -0.05 -16.43 -23.12
C SER A 254 0.82 -16.01 -24.32
N ASP A 255 0.24 -16.05 -25.52
CA ASP A 255 0.91 -15.64 -26.78
C ASP A 255 1.52 -14.23 -26.72
N ALA A 256 0.90 -13.31 -25.95
CA ALA A 256 1.40 -11.96 -25.79
C ALA A 256 2.80 -11.91 -25.13
N PHE A 257 3.10 -12.89 -24.27
CA PHE A 257 4.39 -13.00 -23.57
C PHE A 257 5.41 -13.89 -24.30
N ALA A 258 4.99 -14.69 -25.30
CA ALA A 258 5.85 -15.64 -26.00
C ALA A 258 7.11 -14.99 -26.61
N GLN A 259 6.97 -13.77 -27.15
CA GLN A 259 8.09 -13.02 -27.75
C GLN A 259 9.23 -12.71 -26.77
N TYR A 260 8.94 -12.67 -25.46
CA TYR A 260 9.93 -12.37 -24.43
C TYR A 260 10.70 -13.60 -23.98
N GLY A 261 10.32 -14.82 -24.38
CA GLY A 261 11.07 -16.06 -24.08
C GLY A 261 11.47 -16.20 -22.60
N GLY A 262 10.56 -15.89 -21.68
CA GLY A 262 10.86 -15.89 -20.25
C GLY A 262 10.91 -17.30 -19.66
N VAL A 263 11.77 -17.49 -18.67
CA VAL A 263 11.88 -18.73 -17.88
C VAL A 263 11.44 -18.43 -16.45
N GLU A 264 10.52 -19.23 -15.91
CA GLU A 264 10.09 -19.12 -14.51
C GLU A 264 11.24 -19.53 -13.59
N VAL A 265 11.64 -18.63 -12.68
CA VAL A 265 12.72 -18.89 -11.70
C VAL A 265 12.21 -18.96 -10.26
N ALA A 266 10.99 -18.48 -9.99
CA ALA A 266 10.32 -18.64 -8.71
C ALA A 266 8.80 -18.51 -8.93
N PRO A 267 7.96 -19.46 -8.50
CA PRO A 267 8.28 -20.65 -7.72
C PRO A 267 9.22 -21.66 -8.37
N GLY A 268 9.19 -21.79 -9.69
CA GLY A 268 9.96 -22.79 -10.44
C GLY A 268 9.02 -23.82 -11.11
N PRO A 269 9.46 -24.44 -12.21
CA PRO A 269 8.66 -25.38 -13.00
C PRO A 269 8.25 -26.65 -12.22
N GLU A 270 8.96 -27.01 -11.15
CA GLU A 270 8.67 -28.16 -10.30
C GLU A 270 7.49 -27.94 -9.35
N VAL A 271 7.15 -26.69 -9.03
CA VAL A 271 6.06 -26.36 -8.11
C VAL A 271 4.75 -26.34 -8.88
N GLN A 272 4.01 -27.45 -8.92
CA GLN A 272 2.80 -27.58 -9.78
C GLN A 272 1.51 -27.78 -8.99
N SER A 273 1.51 -28.65 -7.99
CA SER A 273 0.29 -28.96 -7.23
C SER A 273 -0.11 -27.82 -6.30
N ASP A 274 -1.37 -27.79 -5.86
CA ASP A 274 -1.87 -26.81 -4.88
C ASP A 274 -1.06 -26.86 -3.58
N ALA A 275 -0.67 -28.07 -3.15
CA ALA A 275 0.17 -28.28 -1.98
C ALA A 275 1.59 -27.71 -2.17
N ASP A 276 2.20 -27.89 -3.35
CA ASP A 276 3.53 -27.32 -3.64
C ASP A 276 3.46 -25.79 -3.65
N ILE A 277 2.42 -25.23 -4.27
CA ILE A 277 2.20 -23.78 -4.36
C ILE A 277 1.94 -23.20 -2.97
N GLU A 278 1.11 -23.84 -2.15
CA GLU A 278 0.91 -23.44 -0.75
C GLU A 278 2.24 -23.45 0.02
N ALA A 279 2.99 -24.55 -0.06
CA ALA A 279 4.29 -24.67 0.62
C ALA A 279 5.27 -23.57 0.15
N TYR A 280 5.26 -23.21 -1.13
CA TYR A 280 6.02 -22.07 -1.65
C TYR A 280 5.55 -20.76 -1.01
N ILE A 281 4.26 -20.45 -1.05
CA ILE A 281 3.69 -19.22 -0.50
C ILE A 281 3.99 -19.09 0.99
N ARG A 282 3.91 -20.16 1.77
CA ARG A 282 4.24 -20.13 3.21
C ARG A 282 5.71 -19.82 3.47
N ARG A 283 6.63 -20.22 2.58
CA ARG A 283 8.06 -19.89 2.69
C ARG A 283 8.39 -18.48 2.21
N THR A 284 7.67 -17.96 1.22
CA THR A 284 8.05 -16.72 0.51
C THR A 284 7.10 -15.55 0.73
N GLY A 285 5.97 -15.77 1.39
CA GLY A 285 4.96 -14.75 1.65
C GLY A 285 5.54 -13.59 2.45
N TYR A 286 5.22 -12.36 2.04
CA TYR A 286 5.65 -11.15 2.73
C TYR A 286 4.54 -10.10 2.78
N THR A 287 4.67 -9.16 3.72
CA THR A 287 3.86 -7.94 3.81
C THR A 287 4.18 -7.00 2.65
N VAL A 288 3.16 -6.46 1.99
CA VAL A 288 3.33 -5.38 1.00
C VAL A 288 3.36 -3.98 1.62
N HIS A 289 3.65 -3.89 2.92
CA HIS A 289 3.78 -2.67 3.70
C HIS A 289 2.49 -1.83 3.78
N HIS A 290 1.36 -2.50 4.00
CA HIS A 290 0.07 -1.87 4.22
C HIS A 290 -0.53 -2.17 5.61
N PRO A 291 0.24 -2.12 6.72
CA PRO A 291 -0.29 -2.52 8.01
C PRO A 291 -1.38 -1.54 8.49
N VAL A 292 -2.44 -2.06 9.09
CA VAL A 292 -3.53 -1.27 9.68
C VAL A 292 -4.04 -1.87 11.00
N GLY A 293 -4.93 -1.14 11.68
CA GLY A 293 -5.87 -1.73 12.64
C GLY A 293 -5.45 -1.79 14.11
N THR A 294 -4.21 -1.43 14.44
CA THR A 294 -3.65 -1.48 15.80
C THR A 294 -4.27 -0.51 16.81
N CYS A 295 -5.08 0.44 16.34
CA CYS A 295 -5.88 1.35 17.16
C CYS A 295 -7.29 1.46 16.59
N ARG A 296 -7.91 0.32 16.29
CA ARG A 296 -9.18 0.19 15.57
C ARG A 296 -10.26 1.18 16.01
N MET A 297 -10.84 1.85 15.03
CA MET A 297 -12.07 2.63 15.14
C MET A 297 -13.32 1.73 15.28
N GLY A 298 -14.26 2.12 16.12
CA GLY A 298 -15.55 1.44 16.26
C GLY A 298 -16.47 2.10 17.30
N SER A 299 -17.71 1.62 17.37
CA SER A 299 -18.70 2.01 18.39
C SER A 299 -18.88 0.95 19.48
N ASP A 300 -18.12 -0.14 19.42
CA ASP A 300 -18.14 -1.23 20.38
C ASP A 300 -17.12 -1.02 21.51
N LYS A 301 -17.26 -1.78 22.61
CA LYS A 301 -16.39 -1.65 23.80
C LYS A 301 -14.92 -1.96 23.53
N ALA A 302 -14.59 -2.70 22.47
CA ALA A 302 -13.23 -3.08 22.13
C ALA A 302 -12.56 -2.09 21.15
N ALA A 303 -13.26 -1.02 20.74
CA ALA A 303 -12.70 0.03 19.91
C ALA A 303 -11.72 0.91 20.70
N VAL A 304 -10.60 1.26 20.06
CA VAL A 304 -9.61 2.18 20.63
C VAL A 304 -10.01 3.63 20.42
N VAL A 305 -10.57 3.94 19.24
CA VAL A 305 -11.12 5.26 18.93
C VAL A 305 -12.59 5.19 18.53
N ASP A 306 -13.33 6.27 18.77
CA ASP A 306 -14.69 6.44 18.30
C ASP A 306 -14.76 6.72 16.78
N PRO A 307 -15.95 6.74 16.15
CA PRO A 307 -16.11 7.07 14.73
C PRO A 307 -15.64 8.47 14.30
N GLU A 308 -15.39 9.37 15.25
CA GLU A 308 -14.78 10.69 15.02
C GLU A 308 -13.27 10.69 15.29
N LEU A 309 -12.69 9.50 15.49
CA LEU A 309 -11.27 9.22 15.71
C LEU A 309 -10.72 9.65 17.08
N ARG A 310 -11.58 10.05 18.02
CA ARG A 310 -11.17 10.41 19.38
C ARG A 310 -10.86 9.16 20.19
N LEU A 311 -9.81 9.20 21.01
CA LEU A 311 -9.45 8.07 21.87
C LEU A 311 -10.54 7.84 22.92
N ASN A 312 -11.00 6.59 23.04
CA ASN A 312 -12.03 6.22 23.99
C ASN A 312 -11.50 6.34 25.44
N GLY A 313 -12.11 7.23 26.21
CA GLY A 313 -11.83 7.40 27.65
C GLY A 313 -10.69 8.34 28.00
N ILE A 314 -10.09 9.07 27.03
CA ILE A 314 -9.15 10.17 27.28
C ILE A 314 -9.58 11.37 26.45
N ALA A 315 -9.90 12.48 27.12
CA ALA A 315 -10.29 13.71 26.44
C ALA A 315 -9.09 14.35 25.73
N GLY A 316 -9.33 15.05 24.62
CA GLY A 316 -8.28 15.80 23.93
C GLY A 316 -7.20 14.96 23.22
N LEU A 317 -7.43 13.66 23.01
CA LEU A 317 -6.54 12.77 22.26
C LEU A 317 -7.26 12.16 21.07
N ARG A 318 -6.63 12.22 19.89
CA ARG A 318 -7.15 11.68 18.62
C ARG A 318 -6.07 10.89 17.89
N ILE A 319 -6.47 9.95 17.03
CA ILE A 319 -5.56 9.22 16.15
C ILE A 319 -5.99 9.40 14.70
N ALA A 320 -5.10 9.85 13.82
CA ALA A 320 -5.41 10.14 12.43
C ALA A 320 -4.41 9.48 11.46
N ASP A 321 -4.30 8.16 11.55
CA ASP A 321 -3.43 7.35 10.68
C ASP A 321 -4.03 5.96 10.37
N ALA A 322 -3.25 5.08 9.74
CA ALA A 322 -3.67 3.74 9.34
C ALA A 322 -4.07 2.80 10.49
N SER A 323 -3.61 3.06 11.72
CA SER A 323 -3.94 2.23 12.88
C SER A 323 -5.43 2.19 13.17
N VAL A 324 -6.18 3.22 12.77
CA VAL A 324 -7.63 3.32 13.06
C VAL A 324 -8.51 2.49 12.14
N MET A 325 -7.99 1.99 11.01
CA MET A 325 -8.83 1.26 10.06
C MET A 325 -9.28 -0.08 10.67
N PRO A 326 -10.60 -0.33 10.82
CA PRO A 326 -11.08 -1.58 11.40
C PRO A 326 -10.78 -2.79 10.52
N ILE A 327 -10.85 -2.59 9.20
CA ILE A 327 -10.53 -3.56 8.16
C ILE A 327 -9.73 -2.83 7.08
N ILE A 328 -8.71 -3.49 6.55
CA ILE A 328 -7.91 -2.99 5.44
C ILE A 328 -8.76 -2.83 4.17
N ILE A 329 -8.53 -1.73 3.46
CA ILE A 329 -9.19 -1.44 2.19
C ILE A 329 -8.54 -2.25 1.08
N GLY A 330 -9.33 -2.80 0.16
CA GLY A 330 -8.84 -3.50 -1.02
C GLY A 330 -8.06 -2.55 -1.96
N GLY A 331 -6.73 -2.54 -1.82
CA GLY A 331 -5.81 -1.68 -2.56
C GLY A 331 -4.71 -1.10 -1.68
N ASN A 332 -3.90 -0.19 -2.21
CA ASN A 332 -2.81 0.43 -1.45
C ASN A 332 -3.34 1.42 -0.41
N THR A 333 -2.78 1.41 0.81
CA THR A 333 -3.32 2.15 1.97
C THR A 333 -3.00 3.64 2.02
N ASN A 334 -2.09 4.15 1.19
CA ASN A 334 -1.73 5.57 1.23
C ASN A 334 -2.91 6.52 0.95
N ALA A 335 -3.73 6.25 -0.07
CA ALA A 335 -4.89 7.09 -0.37
C ALA A 335 -5.94 7.06 0.75
N PRO A 336 -6.30 5.88 1.31
CA PRO A 336 -7.07 5.79 2.55
C PRO A 336 -6.48 6.60 3.72
N CYS A 337 -5.17 6.59 3.96
CA CYS A 337 -4.55 7.40 5.02
C CYS A 337 -4.77 8.89 4.83
N VAL A 338 -4.60 9.40 3.60
CA VAL A 338 -4.86 10.81 3.28
C VAL A 338 -6.34 11.14 3.49
N MET A 339 -7.25 10.24 3.11
CA MET A 339 -8.68 10.43 3.34
C MET A 339 -9.02 10.51 4.84
N ILE A 340 -8.44 9.63 5.66
CA ILE A 340 -8.60 9.65 7.12
C ILE A 340 -8.11 10.98 7.70
N ALA A 341 -6.91 11.43 7.31
CA ALA A 341 -6.35 12.69 7.80
C ALA A 341 -7.24 13.90 7.44
N GLU A 342 -7.78 13.91 6.23
CA GLU A 342 -8.67 14.98 5.77
C GLU A 342 -10.02 14.96 6.48
N ARG A 343 -10.55 13.76 6.74
CA ARG A 343 -11.77 13.61 7.53
C ARG A 343 -11.56 14.01 8.99
N ALA A 344 -10.39 13.68 9.56
CA ALA A 344 -10.00 14.12 10.89
C ALA A 344 -9.95 15.65 10.97
N ALA A 345 -9.35 16.32 9.98
CA ALA A 345 -9.33 17.77 9.91
C ALA A 345 -10.73 18.38 9.87
N ASP A 346 -11.67 17.77 9.13
CA ASP A 346 -13.07 18.22 9.12
C ASP A 346 -13.72 18.05 10.49
N PHE A 347 -13.52 16.93 11.18
CA PHE A 347 -14.04 16.73 12.54
C PHE A 347 -13.48 17.75 13.54
N ILE A 348 -12.19 18.07 13.46
CA ILE A 348 -11.54 19.06 14.33
C ILE A 348 -12.09 20.47 14.06
N LEU A 349 -12.38 20.78 12.80
CA LEU A 349 -12.92 22.09 12.38
C LEU A 349 -14.46 22.18 12.45
N GLY A 350 -15.15 21.12 12.90
CA GLY A 350 -16.61 21.08 12.92
C GLY A 350 -17.26 21.13 11.52
N LYS A 351 -16.55 20.68 10.48
CA LYS A 351 -17.02 20.72 9.09
C LYS A 351 -17.79 19.44 8.72
N PRO A 352 -18.94 19.57 8.03
CA PRO A 352 -19.67 18.41 7.53
C PRO A 352 -18.88 17.68 6.44
N ALA A 353 -19.22 16.42 6.19
CA ALA A 353 -18.65 15.67 5.08
C ALA A 353 -19.05 16.32 3.75
N LEU A 354 -18.11 16.34 2.79
CA LEU A 354 -18.42 16.78 1.43
C LEU A 354 -19.45 15.84 0.78
N ALA A 355 -20.32 16.39 -0.05
CA ALA A 355 -21.24 15.59 -0.85
C ALA A 355 -20.46 14.57 -1.73
N PRO A 356 -20.98 13.33 -1.89
CA PRO A 356 -20.35 12.31 -2.73
C PRO A 356 -19.97 12.84 -4.11
N ALA A 357 -18.81 12.41 -4.61
CA ALA A 357 -18.41 12.76 -5.97
C ALA A 357 -19.19 11.90 -6.97
N ASN A 358 -19.82 12.55 -7.96
CA ASN A 358 -20.42 11.85 -9.11
C ASN A 358 -19.31 11.49 -10.08
N LEU A 359 -18.85 10.24 -10.01
CA LEU A 359 -17.87 9.71 -10.97
C LEU A 359 -18.60 9.21 -12.22
N PRO A 360 -18.13 9.57 -13.43
CA PRO A 360 -18.75 9.05 -14.65
C PRO A 360 -18.66 7.51 -14.70
N PRO A 361 -19.65 6.82 -15.29
CA PRO A 361 -19.63 5.35 -15.41
C PRO A 361 -18.35 4.81 -16.08
N GLU A 362 -17.77 5.56 -17.02
CA GLU A 362 -16.51 5.25 -17.69
C GLU A 362 -15.23 5.48 -16.86
N SER A 363 -15.32 6.08 -15.66
CA SER A 363 -14.14 6.42 -14.83
C SER A 363 -13.53 5.23 -14.08
N VAL A 364 -14.20 4.07 -14.09
CA VAL A 364 -13.57 2.82 -13.65
C VAL A 364 -12.85 2.18 -14.80
N ALA A 365 -11.74 1.51 -14.52
CA ALA A 365 -10.89 0.82 -15.47
C ALA A 365 -11.63 -0.33 -16.20
N ARG A 366 -12.64 -0.01 -17.00
CA ARG A 366 -13.09 -0.86 -18.10
C ARG A 366 -12.24 -0.45 -19.28
N TYR A 367 -11.11 -1.15 -19.48
CA TYR A 367 -10.61 -1.26 -20.84
C TYR A 367 -11.78 -1.82 -21.64
N LYS A 368 -12.40 -1.00 -22.50
CA LYS A 368 -13.43 -1.50 -23.42
C LYS A 368 -12.79 -2.72 -24.08
N SER A 369 -13.39 -3.90 -23.92
CA SER A 369 -13.18 -4.93 -24.90
C SER A 369 -13.54 -4.26 -26.21
N ARG A 370 -12.54 -3.97 -27.06
CA ARG A 370 -12.88 -3.80 -28.46
C ARG A 370 -13.58 -5.11 -28.82
N PRO A 371 -14.77 -5.09 -29.45
CA PRO A 371 -15.32 -6.32 -30.02
C PRO A 371 -14.17 -6.93 -30.81
N ALA A 372 -13.81 -8.17 -30.47
CA ALA A 372 -12.62 -8.82 -30.97
C ALA A 372 -12.60 -8.59 -32.48
N ALA A 373 -11.67 -7.77 -32.97
CA ALA A 373 -11.37 -7.74 -34.38
C ALA A 373 -10.66 -9.06 -34.63
N ASN A 374 -11.46 -10.11 -34.82
CA ASN A 374 -11.10 -11.48 -35.10
C ASN A 374 -9.83 -11.95 -34.37
N ILE A 375 -9.88 -12.10 -33.04
CA ILE A 375 -9.03 -13.10 -32.38
C ILE A 375 -9.65 -14.45 -32.74
N ARG A 376 -9.25 -14.93 -33.91
CA ARG A 376 -9.58 -16.23 -34.43
C ARG A 376 -8.74 -17.20 -33.59
N CYS A 377 -9.36 -17.85 -32.61
CA CYS A 377 -8.81 -19.07 -32.01
C CYS A 377 -8.75 -20.10 -33.15
N VAL A 378 -7.60 -20.21 -33.81
CA VAL A 378 -7.42 -21.12 -34.94
C VAL A 378 -6.49 -22.23 -34.46
N TYR A 379 -7.11 -23.34 -34.08
CA TYR A 379 -6.56 -24.66 -34.38
C TYR A 379 -6.17 -24.66 -35.87
N GLN A 380 -4.87 -24.73 -36.17
CA GLN A 380 -4.39 -24.66 -37.54
C GLN A 380 -4.41 -26.06 -38.16
N CYS A 381 -5.38 -26.30 -39.04
CA CYS A 381 -5.12 -27.10 -40.24
C CYS A 381 -4.92 -26.11 -41.41
N GLY A 382 -3.78 -26.21 -42.09
CA GLY A 382 -3.66 -25.83 -43.51
C GLY A 382 -3.38 -24.35 -43.87
N LYS A 383 -2.10 -24.08 -44.14
CA LYS A 383 -1.50 -23.30 -45.27
C LYS A 383 -1.81 -21.80 -45.52
N SER A 384 -0.69 -21.10 -45.78
CA SER A 384 -0.43 -19.89 -46.61
C SER A 384 -0.67 -18.45 -46.09
N ASN A 385 0.47 -17.82 -45.71
CA ASN A 385 1.08 -16.53 -46.11
C ASN A 385 0.25 -15.24 -46.36
N TYR A 386 0.48 -14.15 -45.58
CA TYR A 386 1.40 -13.01 -45.87
C TYR A 386 1.09 -11.69 -45.08
N LEU A 387 2.19 -11.05 -44.63
CA LEU A 387 2.54 -9.62 -44.43
C LEU A 387 1.82 -8.63 -43.44
N VAL A 388 2.52 -8.40 -42.32
CA VAL A 388 2.91 -7.16 -41.60
C VAL A 388 2.23 -5.81 -41.90
N LYS A 389 1.74 -5.13 -40.84
CA LYS A 389 1.88 -3.66 -40.67
C LYS A 389 1.93 -3.23 -39.18
N LYS A 390 2.99 -2.49 -38.84
CA LYS A 390 3.29 -1.84 -37.54
C LYS A 390 2.18 -0.89 -37.08
N VAL A 391 1.98 -0.76 -35.77
CA VAL A 391 1.26 0.37 -35.16
C VAL A 391 2.07 0.96 -34.00
N CYS A 392 2.41 2.24 -34.14
CA CYS A 392 2.99 3.11 -33.12
C CYS A 392 2.01 3.34 -31.96
N CYS A 393 2.48 3.19 -30.72
CA CYS A 393 1.81 3.70 -29.53
C CYS A 393 2.10 5.21 -29.37
N LEU A 394 1.10 6.04 -29.66
CA LEU A 394 1.09 7.46 -29.26
C LEU A 394 0.81 7.57 -27.75
N THR A 395 1.73 8.19 -27.03
CA THR A 395 1.65 8.55 -25.62
C THR A 395 0.65 9.68 -25.38
N HIS A 396 -0.61 9.33 -25.07
CA HIS A 396 -1.54 10.31 -24.49
C HIS A 396 -1.40 10.31 -22.96
N HIS A 397 -0.67 11.30 -22.44
CA HIS A 397 -0.69 11.67 -21.03
C HIS A 397 -2.03 12.34 -20.69
N HIS A 398 -3.03 11.57 -20.28
CA HIS A 398 -4.16 12.17 -19.58
C HIS A 398 -3.69 12.67 -18.21
N LYS A 399 -3.66 14.00 -18.06
CA LYS A 399 -3.50 14.69 -16.77
C LYS A 399 -4.72 14.43 -15.91
N PHE A 400 -4.78 13.29 -15.23
CA PHE A 400 -5.57 13.17 -14.01
C PHE A 400 -4.78 13.85 -12.88
N GLU A 401 -4.85 15.18 -12.82
CA GLU A 401 -4.57 15.88 -11.56
C GLU A 401 -5.59 15.38 -10.53
N ASN A 402 -5.18 15.10 -9.28
CA ASN A 402 -6.04 14.62 -8.20
C ASN A 402 -7.34 15.46 -8.12
N TYR A 403 -8.43 14.93 -8.68
CA TYR A 403 -9.74 15.59 -8.76
C TYR A 403 -10.21 16.05 -7.37
N TRP A 404 -9.92 15.23 -6.37
CA TRP A 404 -10.21 15.48 -4.96
C TRP A 404 -9.47 16.70 -4.40
N TYR A 405 -8.17 16.84 -4.69
CA TYR A 405 -7.36 17.99 -4.25
C TYR A 405 -7.83 19.30 -4.89
N ARG A 406 -8.22 19.28 -6.19
CA ARG A 406 -8.83 20.46 -6.83
C ARG A 406 -10.13 20.87 -6.17
N ARG A 407 -11.04 19.93 -5.93
CA ARG A 407 -12.36 20.21 -5.32
C ARG A 407 -12.24 20.85 -3.94
N ARG A 408 -11.21 20.48 -3.17
CA ARG A 408 -11.00 20.96 -1.79
C ARG A 408 -10.15 22.23 -1.70
N TYR A 409 -9.16 22.40 -2.57
CA TYR A 409 -8.14 23.46 -2.43
C TYR A 409 -8.03 24.44 -3.61
N ARG A 410 -8.72 24.22 -4.74
CA ARG A 410 -8.70 25.15 -5.89
C ARG A 410 -9.98 26.01 -6.04
N GLY A 411 -10.79 26.12 -5.01
CA GLY A 411 -11.97 27.01 -4.96
C GLY A 411 -11.75 28.34 -4.21
N GLN A 412 -10.49 28.73 -3.94
CA GLN A 412 -10.17 29.93 -3.13
C GLN A 412 -9.29 30.96 -3.86
N ASN A 413 -9.35 31.04 -5.18
CA ASN A 413 -8.84 32.19 -5.93
C ASN A 413 -9.91 32.71 -6.87
#